data_AF-A0A1F4B968-F1
#
_entry.id   AF-A0A1F4B968-F1
#
_cell.length_a   1.000
_cell.length_b   1.000
_cell.length_c   1.000
_cell.angle_alpha   90.00
_cell.angle_beta   90.00
_cell.angle_gamma   90.00
#
_symmetry.space_group_name_H-M   'P 1'
#
loop_
_entity.id
_entity.type
_entity.pdbx_description
1 polymer ?
#
loop_
_entity_poly.entity_id
_entity_poly.type
_entity_poly.pdbx_seq_one_letter_code
_entity_poly.pdbx_strand_id
1 'polypeptide(L)'
;MAPGTEFRFAPLDWTQDKARATGTQEGLTPGDDHWEVVRALQEFYARHHHVAINLRELQDALQEKFHHKGGMKYLYTLFPGGPVAQGCRLAGLQPPSGSTDRGFGSVT
;
A
#
# COMPACT_ATOMS: atom_id res chain seq x y z
N MET A 1 16.33 -17.96 9.00
CA MET A 1 16.35 -16.74 8.17
C MET A 1 15.43 -15.75 8.83
N ALA A 2 15.93 -14.62 9.31
CA ALA A 2 15.13 -13.62 10.01
C ALA A 2 14.65 -12.56 9.00
N PRO A 3 13.35 -12.48 8.67
CA PRO A 3 12.82 -11.37 7.88
C PRO A 3 12.62 -10.17 8.81
N GLY A 4 13.70 -9.48 9.18
CA GLY A 4 13.68 -8.54 10.32
C GLY A 4 13.91 -7.07 10.02
N THR A 5 14.24 -6.66 8.79
CA THR A 5 14.76 -5.29 8.56
C THR A 5 14.25 -4.59 7.31
N GLU A 6 13.24 -5.12 6.64
CA GLU A 6 12.75 -4.50 5.38
C GLU A 6 11.67 -3.42 5.59
N PHE A 7 11.00 -3.42 6.75
CA PHE A 7 9.89 -2.51 7.06
C PHE A 7 10.22 -1.60 8.27
N ARG A 8 11.34 -0.87 8.20
CA ARG A 8 11.76 0.06 9.27
C ARG A 8 10.75 1.20 9.52
N PHE A 9 9.98 1.57 8.51
CA PHE A 9 9.04 2.68 8.55
C PHE A 9 7.59 2.23 8.79
N ALA A 10 7.38 0.94 9.05
CA ALA A 10 6.04 0.44 9.38
C ALA A 10 5.53 1.02 10.70
N PRO A 11 4.21 1.27 10.81
CA PRO A 11 3.62 1.65 12.08
C PRO A 11 3.74 0.50 13.10
N LEU A 12 3.80 0.83 14.40
CA LEU A 12 3.98 -0.18 15.47
C LEU A 12 2.89 -1.25 15.51
N ASP A 13 1.65 -0.92 15.10
CA ASP A 13 0.55 -1.89 15.07
C ASP A 13 0.60 -2.80 13.83
N TRP A 14 1.43 -2.50 12.85
CA TRP A 14 1.50 -3.23 11.60
C TRP A 14 2.46 -4.41 11.67
N THR A 15 2.05 -5.54 11.08
CA THR A 15 2.86 -6.73 10.93
C THR A 15 2.66 -7.32 9.53
N GLN A 16 3.67 -8.05 9.05
CA GLN A 16 3.59 -8.73 7.75
C GLN A 16 2.42 -9.73 7.70
N ASP A 17 2.10 -10.37 8.82
CA ASP A 17 0.96 -11.29 8.93
C ASP A 17 -0.38 -10.55 8.76
N LYS A 18 -0.57 -9.43 9.47
CA LYS A 18 -1.75 -8.57 9.29
C LYS A 18 -1.90 -8.13 7.83
N ALA A 19 -0.83 -7.65 7.21
CA ALA A 19 -0.85 -7.26 5.80
C ALA A 19 -1.21 -8.42 4.86
N ARG A 20 -0.74 -9.64 5.16
CA ARG A 20 -1.10 -10.86 4.42
C ARG A 20 -2.58 -11.21 4.55
N ALA A 21 -3.10 -11.13 5.78
CA ALA A 21 -4.51 -11.34 6.05
C ALA A 21 -5.36 -10.30 5.31
N THR A 22 -5.01 -9.02 5.39
CA THR A 22 -5.69 -7.93 4.67
C THR A 22 -5.66 -8.14 3.16
N GLY A 23 -4.50 -8.48 2.58
CA GLY A 23 -4.41 -8.80 1.15
C GLY A 23 -5.33 -9.94 0.76
N THR A 24 -5.35 -11.01 1.56
CA THR A 24 -6.22 -12.16 1.31
C THR A 24 -7.71 -11.79 1.40
N GLN A 25 -8.10 -10.94 2.35
CA GLN A 25 -9.46 -10.41 2.46
C GLN A 25 -9.87 -9.57 1.25
N GLU A 26 -8.92 -8.85 0.65
CA GLU A 26 -9.13 -8.07 -0.57
C GLU A 26 -9.06 -8.93 -1.85
N GLY A 27 -8.84 -10.24 -1.73
CA GLY A 27 -8.66 -11.14 -2.87
C GLY A 27 -7.31 -10.99 -3.57
N LEU A 28 -6.33 -10.36 -2.90
CA LEU A 28 -4.97 -10.15 -3.38
C LEU A 28 -4.00 -11.14 -2.74
N THR A 29 -3.04 -11.62 -3.52
CA THR A 29 -1.91 -12.40 -3.00
C THR A 29 -0.70 -11.47 -2.89
N PRO A 30 -0.30 -11.02 -1.68
CA PRO A 30 0.83 -10.13 -1.53
C PRO A 30 2.15 -10.85 -1.86
N GLY A 31 2.62 -10.61 -3.08
CA GLY A 31 3.92 -11.05 -3.58
C GLY A 31 5.02 -10.01 -3.34
N ASP A 32 6.22 -10.28 -3.85
CA ASP A 32 7.38 -9.38 -3.73
C ASP A 32 7.09 -7.96 -4.22
N ASP A 33 6.39 -7.82 -5.34
CA ASP A 33 6.01 -6.52 -5.89
C ASP A 33 5.02 -5.77 -4.99
N HIS A 34 4.05 -6.46 -4.37
CA HIS A 34 3.14 -5.85 -3.40
C HIS A 34 3.90 -5.34 -2.17
N TRP A 35 4.85 -6.12 -1.66
CA TRP A 35 5.69 -5.70 -0.53
C TRP A 35 6.56 -4.49 -0.89
N GLU A 36 7.03 -4.40 -2.12
CA GLU A 36 7.78 -3.24 -2.60
C GLU A 36 6.94 -1.95 -2.60
N VAL A 37 5.66 -2.06 -2.96
CA VAL A 37 4.70 -0.94 -2.88
C VAL A 37 4.45 -0.57 -1.43
N VAL A 38 4.20 -1.55 -0.55
CA VAL A 38 3.98 -1.33 0.88
C VAL A 38 5.17 -0.62 1.53
N ARG A 39 6.40 -1.07 1.26
CA ARG A 39 7.62 -0.41 1.76
C ARG A 39 7.72 1.03 1.28
N ALA A 40 7.43 1.27 -0.01
CA ALA A 40 7.43 2.61 -0.59
C ALA A 40 6.42 3.53 0.10
N LEU A 41 5.21 3.04 0.36
CA LEU A 41 4.16 3.78 1.05
C LEU A 41 4.57 4.11 2.49
N GLN A 42 5.08 3.13 3.23
CA GLN A 42 5.55 3.34 4.61
C GLN A 42 6.68 4.36 4.68
N GLU A 43 7.67 4.26 3.79
CA GLU A 43 8.76 5.24 3.73
C GLU A 43 8.22 6.64 3.37
N PHE A 44 7.32 6.75 2.39
CA PHE A 44 6.73 8.02 1.99
C PHE A 44 5.99 8.68 3.14
N TYR A 45 5.14 7.93 3.85
CA TYR A 45 4.40 8.44 5.01
C TYR A 45 5.29 8.77 6.20
N ALA A 46 6.36 7.99 6.44
CA ALA A 46 7.32 8.31 7.48
C ALA A 46 8.12 9.58 7.18
N ARG A 47 8.40 9.88 5.90
CA ARG A 47 9.03 11.15 5.49
C ARG A 47 8.05 12.32 5.56
N HIS A 48 6.79 12.10 5.21
CA HIS A 48 5.74 13.12 5.25
C HIS A 48 4.97 13.05 6.58
N HIS A 49 5.55 13.63 7.64
CA HIS A 49 4.90 13.77 8.94
C HIS A 49 3.59 14.59 8.82
N HIS A 50 2.45 13.90 8.77
CA HIS A 50 1.08 14.38 9.04
C HIS A 50 0.51 15.54 8.18
N VAL A 51 1.29 16.20 7.32
CA VAL A 51 0.81 17.21 6.39
C VAL A 51 0.13 16.51 5.22
N ALA A 52 -1.21 16.61 5.19
CA ALA A 52 -2.13 16.22 4.12
C ALA A 52 -1.44 15.60 2.89
N ILE A 53 -1.28 14.26 2.91
CA ILE A 53 -0.74 13.52 1.78
C ILE A 53 -1.68 13.73 0.59
N ASN A 54 -1.18 14.43 -0.43
CA ASN A 54 -1.93 14.56 -1.67
C ASN A 54 -1.93 13.20 -2.37
N LEU A 55 -3.13 12.66 -2.61
CA LEU A 55 -3.31 11.40 -3.35
C LEU A 55 -2.52 11.42 -4.67
N ARG A 56 -2.53 12.57 -5.35
CA ARG A 56 -1.84 12.77 -6.63
C ARG A 56 -0.32 12.69 -6.51
N GLU A 57 0.26 13.29 -5.46
CA GLU A 57 1.70 13.21 -5.17
C GLU A 57 2.12 11.77 -4.87
N LEU A 58 1.32 11.06 -4.08
CA LEU A 58 1.57 9.65 -3.77
C LEU A 58 1.51 8.78 -5.02
N GLN A 59 0.52 9.02 -5.88
CA GLN A 59 0.42 8.36 -7.17
C GLN A 59 1.63 8.66 -8.05
N ASP A 60 2.06 9.93 -8.14
CA ASP A 60 3.20 10.31 -8.96
C ASP A 60 4.50 9.67 -8.45
N ALA A 61 4.74 9.69 -7.13
CA ALA A 61 5.88 9.04 -6.50
C ALA A 61 5.91 7.53 -6.75
N LEU A 62 4.75 6.85 -6.66
CA LEU A 62 4.64 5.44 -6.99
C LEU A 62 4.85 5.20 -8.49
N GLN A 63 4.30 6.05 -9.36
CA GLN A 63 4.48 5.95 -10.80
C GLN A 63 5.96 6.03 -11.17
N GLU A 64 6.67 7.00 -10.63
CA GLU A 64 8.09 7.22 -10.88
C GLU A 64 8.91 6.02 -10.34
N LYS A 65 8.65 5.59 -9.11
CA LYS A 65 9.34 4.45 -8.49
C LYS A 65 9.15 3.15 -9.28
N PHE A 66 7.95 2.91 -9.78
CA PHE A 66 7.63 1.71 -10.57
C PHE A 66 7.71 1.94 -12.08
N HIS A 67 8.22 3.08 -12.55
CA HIS A 67 8.28 3.41 -13.98
C HIS A 67 9.01 2.32 -14.77
N HIS A 68 10.07 1.76 -14.20
CA HIS A 68 10.85 0.66 -14.77
C HIS A 68 10.06 -0.66 -14.92
N LYS A 69 9.01 -0.88 -14.13
CA LYS A 69 8.12 -2.07 -14.20
C LYS A 69 6.84 -1.82 -15.02
N GLY A 70 6.62 -0.60 -15.50
CA GLY A 70 5.39 -0.20 -16.21
C GLY A 70 4.56 0.87 -15.49
N GLY A 71 5.09 1.45 -14.41
CA GLY A 71 4.52 2.59 -13.69
C GLY A 71 3.12 2.31 -13.14
N MET A 72 2.22 3.28 -13.29
CA MET A 72 0.85 3.14 -12.80
C MET A 72 0.09 1.97 -13.41
N LYS A 73 0.28 1.68 -14.70
CA LYS A 73 -0.42 0.55 -15.34
C LYS A 73 -0.12 -0.76 -14.64
N TYR A 74 1.15 -0.99 -14.28
CA TYR A 74 1.57 -2.17 -13.54
C TYR A 74 0.98 -2.20 -12.11
N LEU A 75 0.97 -1.07 -11.42
CA LEU A 75 0.36 -0.98 -10.09
C LEU A 75 -1.14 -1.29 -10.11
N TYR A 76 -1.86 -0.89 -11.16
CA TYR A 76 -3.26 -1.27 -11.36
C TYR A 76 -3.46 -2.77 -11.66
N THR A 77 -2.45 -3.48 -12.18
CA THR A 77 -2.54 -4.95 -12.33
C THR A 77 -2.36 -5.66 -11.01
N LEU A 78 -1.47 -5.16 -10.15
CA LEU A 78 -1.25 -5.70 -8.80
C LEU A 78 -2.42 -5.39 -7.85
N PHE A 79 -3.01 -4.21 -8.00
CA PHE A 79 -4.07 -3.68 -7.15
C PHE A 79 -5.26 -3.20 -8.00
N PRO A 80 -6.13 -4.13 -8.45
CA PRO A 80 -7.28 -3.80 -9.28
C PRO A 80 -8.30 -2.87 -8.60
N GLY A 81 -8.37 -2.88 -7.26
CA GLY A 81 -9.22 -1.97 -6.46
C GLY A 81 -8.59 -0.60 -6.21
N GLY A 82 -7.37 -0.37 -6.69
CA GLY A 82 -6.67 0.90 -6.59
C GLY A 82 -5.35 0.75 -5.83
N PRO A 83 -4.20 1.07 -6.45
CA PRO A 83 -2.88 0.84 -5.86
C PRO A 83 -2.62 1.66 -4.60
N VAL A 84 -3.22 2.84 -4.50
CA VAL A 84 -3.13 3.65 -3.29
C VAL A 84 -4.07 3.14 -2.20
N ALA A 85 -5.35 2.91 -2.51
CA ALA A 85 -6.32 2.45 -1.51
C ALA A 85 -5.89 1.11 -0.90
N GLN A 86 -5.68 0.10 -1.75
CA GLN A 86 -5.33 -1.24 -1.33
C GLN A 86 -3.90 -1.30 -0.79
N GLY A 87 -2.97 -0.56 -1.40
CA GLY A 87 -1.60 -0.44 -0.91
C GLY A 87 -1.52 0.17 0.48
N CYS A 88 -2.24 1.27 0.76
CA CYS A 88 -2.28 1.89 2.09
C CYS A 88 -2.91 0.95 3.12
N ARG A 89 -4.00 0.25 2.78
CA ARG A 89 -4.58 -0.78 3.65
C ARG A 89 -3.57 -1.88 3.97
N LEU A 90 -2.91 -2.43 2.95
CA LEU A 90 -1.86 -3.44 3.14
C LEU A 90 -0.71 -2.90 4.00
N ALA A 91 -0.37 -1.62 3.87
CA ALA A 91 0.69 -0.96 4.63
C ALA A 91 0.29 -0.61 6.08
N GLY A 92 -0.97 -0.81 6.47
CA GLY A 92 -1.51 -0.41 7.77
C GLY A 92 -1.64 1.10 7.93
N LEU A 93 -1.75 1.83 6.81
CA LEU A 93 -1.84 3.29 6.77
C LEU A 93 -3.27 3.71 6.44
N GLN A 94 -3.72 4.83 6.99
CA GLN A 94 -5.03 5.37 6.65
C GLN A 94 -4.98 5.95 5.22
N PRO A 95 -5.81 5.46 4.29
CA PRO A 95 -5.87 6.01 2.95
C PRO A 95 -6.43 7.43 2.98
N PRO A 96 -5.99 8.34 2.10
CA PRO A 96 -6.55 9.67 2.00
C PRO A 96 -8.04 9.59 1.58
N SER A 97 -8.89 10.45 2.15
CA SER A 97 -10.36 10.41 2.09
C SER A 97 -11.00 10.37 0.68
N GLY A 98 -10.24 10.54 -0.40
CA GLY A 98 -10.70 10.48 -1.78
C GLY A 98 -10.45 9.16 -2.52
N SER A 99 -9.84 8.16 -1.88
CA SER A 99 -9.44 6.91 -2.53
C SER A 99 -10.56 5.85 -2.44
N THR A 100 -11.70 6.10 -3.12
CA THR A 100 -12.85 5.21 -3.36
C THR A 100 -13.05 4.07 -2.35
N ASP A 101 -13.86 4.33 -1.33
CA ASP A 101 -14.62 3.29 -0.64
C ASP A 101 -15.67 2.73 -1.62
N ARG A 102 -15.44 1.51 -2.11
CA ARG A 102 -16.50 0.69 -2.67
C ARG A 102 -16.36 -0.71 -2.11
N GLY A 103 -16.89 -0.90 -0.91
CA GLY A 103 -17.19 -2.22 -0.37
C GLY A 103 -16.27 -2.70 0.74
N PHE A 104 -16.30 -2.02 1.89
CA PHE A 104 -16.32 -2.82 3.12
C PHE A 104 -17.68 -3.51 3.17
N GLY A 105 -17.78 -4.66 2.52
CA GLY A 105 -18.97 -5.49 2.57
C GLY A 105 -19.27 -5.79 4.03
N SER A 106 -20.46 -5.39 4.47
CA SER A 106 -21.15 -6.00 5.60
C SER A 106 -21.08 -7.52 5.41
N VAL A 107 -20.15 -8.16 6.10
CA VAL A 107 -20.23 -9.60 6.32
C VAL A 107 -21.28 -9.80 7.42
N THR A 108 -22.30 -10.55 7.05
CA THR A 108 -23.45 -10.96 7.88
C THR A 108 -23.01 -11.71 9.14
#